data_AF-A0A0Q9EGQ0-F1
#
_entry.id   AF-A0A0Q9EGQ0-F1
#
_cell.length_a   1.000
_cell.length_b   1.000
_cell.length_c   1.000
_cell.angle_alpha   90.00
_cell.angle_beta   90.00
_cell.angle_gamma   90.00
#
_symmetry.space_group_name_H-M   'P 1'
#
loop_
_entity.id
_entity.type
_entity.pdbx_description
1 polymer ?
#
loop_
_entity_poly.entity_id
_entity_poly.type
_entity_poly.pdbx_seq_one_letter_code
_entity_poly.pdbx_strand_id
1 'polypeptide(L)'
;MKSIWVKSICTKSIWLGALLAASLLPAVAQDRYVPHTARGQAASAIVRQWSGHVHKVYGVAPMQWARAMRESFAQADLANLKKAAGMRTYEGMMGTLLGQRTSDALAIDGLARSQGTRAEVMAVGNPARDLVYTMVTPCRIVDTRNAGGRMGAGETRSFSSSGASFVAQGGADSDCAMPADASAVVLNAVAVTPDTDGYMTVYPYGFNRPNAASLNYHAGRVAANEIIAGQSLGQPQDFSVYTYAAADLVIDVVGYFMAPRTTALDCVQVRSDPVSIPRNIVPYIEFSTPNCPVGYSLTGGGCRAVDPQAARGLYFLSFGKSPASFTDSYQCHAQHVNDTGTEPSQAVAEGICCRVPGR
;
A
#
# COMPACT_ATOMS: atom_id res chain seq x y z
N MET A 1 -14.89 69.47 -30.20
CA MET A 1 -15.28 68.57 -29.09
C MET A 1 -14.02 67.81 -28.67
N LYS A 2 -13.12 68.53 -27.99
CA LYS A 2 -12.77 68.46 -26.54
C LYS A 2 -11.95 67.19 -26.21
N SER A 3 -10.60 67.18 -26.27
CA SER A 3 -9.56 67.90 -25.47
C SER A 3 -9.27 67.17 -24.12
N ILE A 4 -8.06 66.98 -23.57
CA ILE A 4 -6.96 67.90 -23.13
C ILE A 4 -5.77 66.98 -22.69
N TRP A 5 -4.51 67.11 -23.15
CA TRP A 5 -3.39 67.99 -22.68
C TRP A 5 -2.96 67.70 -21.20
N VAL A 6 -1.73 67.81 -20.68
CA VAL A 6 -0.42 68.31 -21.14
C VAL A 6 0.73 67.90 -20.20
N LYS A 7 1.96 68.10 -20.70
CA LYS A 7 3.28 68.02 -20.04
C LYS A 7 3.50 69.01 -18.86
N SER A 8 4.45 68.63 -18.01
CA SER A 8 5.58 69.44 -17.50
C SER A 8 5.43 70.39 -16.30
N ILE A 9 6.44 70.22 -15.42
CA ILE A 9 7.21 71.22 -14.65
C ILE A 9 6.53 71.84 -13.42
N CYS A 10 7.11 71.56 -12.24
CA CYS A 10 7.24 72.57 -11.20
C CYS A 10 8.51 72.35 -10.34
N THR A 11 9.57 73.03 -10.77
CA THR A 11 10.49 73.90 -10.02
C THR A 11 10.80 73.65 -8.52
N LYS A 12 12.11 73.54 -8.26
CA LYS A 12 12.82 73.71 -6.97
C LYS A 12 12.64 75.12 -6.39
N SER A 13 12.54 75.29 -5.07
CA SER A 13 13.67 75.74 -4.21
C SER A 13 13.23 76.16 -2.78
N ILE A 14 13.74 75.49 -1.72
CA ILE A 14 14.70 75.92 -0.65
C ILE A 14 14.21 77.12 0.21
N TRP A 15 14.01 77.05 1.53
CA TRP A 15 14.95 77.17 2.70
C TRP A 15 14.05 77.18 3.97
N LEU A 16 14.38 76.81 5.21
CA LEU A 16 15.47 76.13 5.92
C LEU A 16 14.97 76.06 7.38
N GLY A 17 15.13 74.94 8.10
CA GLY A 17 14.64 74.85 9.48
C GLY A 17 15.06 73.56 10.20
N ALA A 18 16.28 73.61 10.73
CA ALA A 18 16.95 72.85 11.79
C ALA A 18 16.28 71.62 12.47
N LEU A 19 17.18 70.69 12.84
CA LEU A 19 17.12 69.65 13.89
C LEU A 19 16.44 68.32 13.55
N LEU A 20 17.27 67.31 13.25
CA LEU A 20 17.02 65.94 13.69
C LEU A 20 18.34 65.20 13.90
N ALA A 21 18.57 64.82 15.15
CA ALA A 21 19.65 63.99 15.62
C ALA A 21 19.56 62.58 15.01
N ALA A 22 20.72 61.94 14.89
CA ALA A 22 20.90 60.59 14.40
C ALA A 22 19.98 59.58 15.10
N SER A 23 19.18 58.87 14.32
CA SER A 23 18.60 57.59 14.71
C SER A 23 19.03 56.55 13.68
N LEU A 24 19.79 55.57 14.18
CA LEU A 24 20.07 54.30 13.53
C LEU A 24 18.76 53.73 13.00
N LEU A 25 18.62 53.65 11.68
CA LEU A 25 17.58 52.84 11.06
C LEU A 25 17.77 51.41 11.56
N PRO A 26 16.81 50.80 12.28
CA PRO A 26 16.86 49.37 12.46
C PRO A 26 16.63 48.77 11.08
N ALA A 27 17.55 47.89 10.67
CA ALA A 27 17.31 46.97 9.56
C ALA A 27 15.92 46.36 9.78
N VAL A 28 15.05 46.50 8.78
CA VAL A 28 13.71 45.93 8.80
C VAL A 28 13.88 44.43 9.02
N ALA A 29 13.65 43.98 10.26
CA ALA A 29 13.67 42.58 10.58
C ALA A 29 12.55 41.95 9.74
N GLN A 30 12.93 41.05 8.83
CA GLN A 30 11.96 40.23 8.11
C GLN A 30 10.99 39.68 9.13
N ASP A 31 9.71 39.93 8.90
CA ASP A 31 8.59 39.63 9.77
C ASP A 31 8.51 38.11 9.98
N ARG A 32 9.32 37.61 10.92
CA ARG A 32 9.31 36.20 11.31
C ARG A 32 8.02 36.02 12.09
N TYR A 33 7.01 35.46 11.43
CA TYR A 33 5.78 35.04 12.07
C TYR A 33 6.10 34.27 13.37
N VAL A 34 5.81 34.89 14.52
CA VAL A 34 5.93 34.29 15.85
C VAL A 34 4.59 33.64 16.16
N PRO A 35 4.52 32.30 16.27
CA PRO A 35 3.25 31.66 16.51
C PRO A 35 2.76 31.91 17.95
N HIS A 36 1.57 32.50 18.09
CA HIS A 36 0.98 32.83 19.39
C HIS A 36 0.30 31.65 20.11
N THR A 37 0.17 30.49 19.46
CA THR A 37 -0.47 29.28 20.02
C THR A 37 0.50 28.11 20.07
N ALA A 38 0.32 27.20 21.04
CA ALA A 38 1.15 25.99 21.17
C ALA A 38 1.15 25.13 19.89
N ARG A 39 0.02 25.11 19.17
CA ARG A 39 -0.11 24.46 17.85
C ARG A 39 0.75 25.17 16.80
N GLY A 40 0.63 26.50 16.71
CA GLY A 40 1.42 27.30 15.78
C GLY A 40 2.93 27.16 16.03
N GLN A 41 3.35 27.05 17.30
CA GLN A 41 4.76 26.86 17.65
C GLN A 41 5.31 25.53 17.15
N ALA A 42 4.56 24.45 17.34
CA ALA A 42 4.91 23.12 16.84
C ALA A 42 4.92 23.07 15.30
N ALA A 43 3.90 23.63 14.64
CA ALA A 43 3.84 23.72 13.18
C ALA A 43 5.01 24.53 12.61
N SER A 44 5.36 25.66 13.24
CA SER A 44 6.49 26.49 12.82
C SER A 44 7.84 25.79 13.01
N ALA A 45 8.00 24.99 14.08
CA ALA A 45 9.20 24.17 14.28
C ALA A 45 9.35 23.11 13.18
N ILE A 46 8.27 22.41 12.83
CA ILE A 46 8.26 21.45 11.71
C ILE A 46 8.64 22.13 10.40
N VAL A 47 8.02 23.28 10.10
CA VAL A 47 8.29 23.99 8.84
C VAL A 47 9.74 24.45 8.75
N ARG A 48 10.29 25.01 9.84
CA ARG A 48 11.69 25.45 9.89
C ARG A 48 12.67 24.30 9.68
N GLN A 49 12.40 23.14 10.27
CA GLN A 49 13.30 22.00 10.19
C GLN A 49 13.27 21.34 8.81
N TRP A 50 12.10 21.19 8.20
CA TRP A 50 11.91 20.30 7.04
C TRP A 50 11.75 21.01 5.70
N SER A 51 11.44 22.30 5.67
CA SER A 51 11.23 23.02 4.41
C SER A 51 12.42 22.95 3.44
N GLY A 52 13.65 22.99 3.97
CA GLY A 52 14.87 22.85 3.16
C GLY A 52 15.06 21.43 2.61
N HIS A 53 14.70 20.40 3.39
CA HIS A 53 14.72 19.01 2.94
C HIS A 53 13.69 18.79 1.82
N VAL A 54 12.47 19.27 2.02
CA VAL A 54 11.39 19.14 1.02
C VAL A 54 11.76 19.81 -0.29
N HIS A 55 12.37 20.99 -0.23
CA HIS A 55 12.83 21.68 -1.43
C HIS A 55 13.91 20.88 -2.18
N LYS A 56 14.89 20.32 -1.46
CA LYS A 56 15.98 19.54 -2.06
C LYS A 56 15.52 18.20 -2.65
N VAL A 57 14.61 17.51 -1.98
CA VAL A 57 14.19 16.15 -2.37
C VAL A 57 13.03 16.18 -3.36
N TYR A 58 12.05 17.05 -3.15
CA TYR A 58 10.81 17.07 -3.94
C TYR A 58 10.69 18.28 -4.87
N GLY A 59 11.65 19.22 -4.85
CA GLY A 59 11.65 20.40 -5.72
C GLY A 59 10.57 21.45 -5.38
N VAL A 60 9.82 21.26 -4.29
CA VAL A 60 8.71 22.15 -3.91
C VAL A 60 9.26 23.38 -3.18
N ALA A 61 8.75 24.58 -3.50
CA ALA A 61 9.17 25.80 -2.81
C ALA A 61 8.78 25.75 -1.30
N PRO A 62 9.68 26.13 -0.36
CA PRO A 62 9.43 26.11 1.08
C PRO A 62 8.09 26.70 1.53
N MET A 63 7.73 27.86 0.98
CA MET A 63 6.48 28.56 1.31
C MET A 63 5.24 27.90 0.72
N GLN A 64 5.38 27.25 -0.44
CA GLN A 64 4.29 26.49 -1.08
C GLN A 64 3.98 25.23 -0.28
N TRP A 65 5.01 24.51 0.15
CA TRP A 65 4.85 23.34 1.01
C TRP A 65 4.27 23.72 2.38
N ALA A 66 4.80 24.77 3.03
CA ALA A 66 4.26 25.23 4.31
C ALA A 66 2.78 25.64 4.23
N ARG A 67 2.36 26.19 3.09
CA ARG A 67 0.95 26.52 2.81
C ARG A 67 0.10 25.26 2.62
N ALA A 68 0.59 24.26 1.88
CA ALA A 68 -0.12 23.00 1.67
C ALA A 68 -0.31 22.21 2.97
N MET A 69 0.68 22.23 3.87
CA MET A 69 0.63 21.51 5.15
C MET A 69 -0.28 22.15 6.21
N ARG A 70 -0.86 23.33 5.93
CA ARG A 70 -1.62 24.10 6.92
C ARG A 70 -2.81 23.32 7.47
N GLU A 71 -3.56 22.64 6.59
CA GLU A 71 -4.71 21.84 7.00
C GLU A 71 -4.30 20.61 7.80
N SER A 72 -3.23 19.93 7.40
CA SER A 72 -2.67 18.79 8.14
C SER A 72 -2.21 19.20 9.55
N PHE A 73 -1.58 20.37 9.71
CA PHE A 73 -1.20 20.89 11.02
C PHE A 73 -2.40 21.36 11.85
N ALA A 74 -3.49 21.78 11.21
CA ALA A 74 -4.73 22.15 11.90
C ALA A 74 -5.47 20.92 12.43
N GLN A 75 -5.51 19.83 11.65
CA GLN A 75 -6.26 18.61 11.96
C GLN A 75 -5.50 17.63 12.88
N ALA A 76 -4.16 17.66 12.89
CA ALA A 76 -3.38 16.76 13.73
C ALA A 76 -3.66 16.96 15.23
N ASP A 77 -3.63 15.88 16.02
CA ASP A 77 -3.68 15.99 17.48
C ASP A 77 -2.51 16.83 18.00
N LEU A 78 -2.72 17.64 19.05
CA LEU A 78 -1.69 18.55 19.55
C LEU A 78 -0.47 17.81 20.14
N ALA A 79 -0.67 16.64 20.76
CA ALA A 79 0.42 15.82 21.27
C ALA A 79 1.24 15.23 20.11
N ASN A 80 0.57 14.75 19.06
CA ASN A 80 1.21 14.25 17.86
C ASN A 80 1.97 15.36 17.10
N LEU A 81 1.39 16.55 16.99
CA LEU A 81 2.04 17.69 16.34
C LEU A 81 3.31 18.12 17.10
N LYS A 82 3.27 18.16 18.43
CA LYS A 82 4.45 18.43 19.26
C LYS A 82 5.51 17.33 19.12
N LYS A 83 5.09 16.07 19.08
CA LYS A 83 5.99 14.92 18.90
C LYS A 83 6.64 14.93 17.51
N ALA A 84 5.88 15.25 16.46
CA ALA A 84 6.36 15.37 15.09
C ALA A 84 7.41 16.49 14.94
N ALA A 85 7.27 17.59 15.67
CA ALA A 85 8.25 18.67 15.72
C ALA A 85 9.61 18.27 16.32
N GLY A 86 9.68 17.17 17.08
CA GLY A 86 10.92 16.63 17.65
C GLY A 86 11.54 15.48 16.86
N MET A 87 10.96 15.10 15.72
CA MET A 87 11.44 13.95 14.94
C MET A 87 12.75 14.28 14.20
N ARG A 88 13.65 13.29 14.15
CA ARG A 88 14.97 13.43 13.51
C ARG A 88 14.95 13.13 12.02
N THR A 89 13.86 12.56 11.52
CA THR A 89 13.68 12.14 10.12
C THR A 89 12.34 12.65 9.57
N TYR A 90 12.29 12.88 8.25
CA TYR A 90 11.15 13.51 7.59
C TYR A 90 9.93 12.57 7.60
N GLU A 91 10.19 11.29 7.35
CA GLU A 91 9.22 10.20 7.35
C GLU A 91 8.65 9.99 8.75
N GLY A 92 9.51 10.06 9.77
CA GLY A 92 9.09 9.97 11.16
C GLY A 92 8.22 11.16 11.59
N MET A 93 8.54 12.35 11.11
CA MET A 93 7.71 13.55 11.29
C MET A 93 6.34 13.35 10.65
N MET A 94 6.28 12.92 9.38
CA MET A 94 5.01 12.73 8.66
C MET A 94 4.15 11.60 9.25
N GLY A 95 4.75 10.45 9.60
CA GLY A 95 4.03 9.34 10.23
C GLY A 95 3.45 9.71 11.60
N THR A 96 4.20 10.47 12.39
CA THR A 96 3.73 10.99 13.69
C THR A 96 2.60 12.00 13.50
N LEU A 97 2.70 12.89 12.51
CA LEU A 97 1.68 13.89 12.22
C LEU A 97 0.34 13.25 11.81
N LEU A 98 0.40 12.16 11.04
CA LEU A 98 -0.77 11.40 10.57
C LEU A 98 -1.33 10.42 11.63
N GLY A 99 -0.79 10.44 12.85
CA GLY A 99 -1.33 9.65 13.97
C GLY A 99 -1.01 8.15 13.90
N GLN A 100 0.01 7.74 13.15
CA GLN A 100 0.44 6.34 13.16
C GLN A 100 0.93 5.95 14.57
N ARG A 101 0.24 4.98 15.18
CA ARG A 101 0.53 4.46 16.51
C ARG A 101 1.73 3.50 16.46
N THR A 102 2.94 4.04 16.50
CA THR A 102 4.10 3.27 16.95
C THR A 102 4.58 3.88 18.26
N SER A 103 4.51 3.11 19.34
CA SER A 103 4.88 3.53 20.69
C SER A 103 6.36 3.89 20.83
N ASP A 104 7.22 3.48 19.90
CA ASP A 104 8.66 3.73 19.98
C ASP A 104 9.18 4.70 18.92
N ALA A 105 9.59 5.89 19.38
CA ALA A 105 10.35 6.85 18.57
C ALA A 105 11.66 6.24 18.03
N LEU A 106 12.24 5.26 18.73
CA LEU A 106 13.43 4.51 18.30
C LEU A 106 13.12 3.52 17.15
N ALA A 107 11.89 3.01 17.06
CA ALA A 107 11.47 2.17 15.94
C ALA A 107 11.27 3.00 14.67
N ILE A 108 10.68 4.20 14.80
CA ILE A 108 10.56 5.17 13.70
C ILE A 108 11.96 5.66 13.25
N ASP A 109 12.84 6.02 14.18
CA ASP A 109 14.21 6.47 13.90
C ASP A 109 15.09 5.31 13.36
N GLY A 110 14.83 4.06 13.79
CA GLY A 110 15.45 2.85 13.25
C GLY A 110 15.02 2.54 11.81
N LEU A 111 13.72 2.67 11.51
CA LEU A 111 13.16 2.53 10.16
C LEU A 111 13.56 3.67 9.22
N ALA A 112 13.83 4.85 9.76
CA ALA A 112 14.30 5.98 8.96
C ALA A 112 15.83 5.97 8.78
N ARG A 113 16.59 5.43 9.74
CA ARG A 113 18.03 5.13 9.56
C ARG A 113 18.28 3.94 8.62
N SER A 114 17.35 2.99 8.51
CA SER A 114 17.47 1.87 7.58
C SER A 114 17.31 2.28 6.11
N GLN A 115 16.85 3.51 5.83
CA GLN A 115 16.87 4.09 4.48
C GLN A 115 18.24 4.69 4.07
N GLY A 116 19.24 4.66 4.97
CA GLY A 116 20.64 4.86 4.62
C GLY A 116 21.23 3.62 3.96
N THR A 117 20.85 3.36 2.70
CA THR A 117 21.44 2.42 1.72
C THR A 117 22.52 1.44 2.23
N ARG A 118 22.13 0.41 2.98
CA ARG A 118 22.46 -0.93 2.50
C ARG A 118 21.30 -1.30 1.60
N ALA A 119 21.54 -1.53 0.32
CA ALA A 119 20.56 -2.20 -0.53
C ALA A 119 20.12 -3.43 0.26
N GLU A 120 18.91 -3.40 0.80
CA GLU A 120 18.32 -4.58 1.41
C GLU A 120 18.30 -5.58 0.27
N VAL A 121 19.02 -6.69 0.42
CA VAL A 121 19.01 -7.74 -0.59
C VAL A 121 17.54 -8.05 -0.80
N MET A 122 17.03 -7.77 -2.00
CA MET A 122 15.64 -8.07 -2.34
C MET A 122 15.49 -9.58 -2.19
N ALA A 123 14.89 -10.01 -1.09
CA ALA A 123 14.60 -11.39 -0.84
C ALA A 123 13.37 -11.72 -1.69
N VAL A 124 13.54 -12.64 -2.64
CA VAL A 124 12.43 -13.18 -3.42
C VAL A 124 11.43 -13.83 -2.46
N GLY A 125 10.16 -13.48 -2.59
CA GLY A 125 9.06 -13.94 -1.74
C GLY A 125 8.76 -13.04 -0.54
N ASN A 126 9.17 -11.77 -0.53
CA ASN A 126 8.78 -10.84 0.54
C ASN A 126 7.33 -10.36 0.36
N PRO A 127 6.37 -10.79 1.21
CA PRO A 127 4.97 -10.49 1.00
C PRO A 127 4.61 -9.01 1.19
N ALA A 128 5.50 -8.21 1.78
CA ALA A 128 5.31 -6.78 1.98
C ALA A 128 5.90 -5.91 0.86
N ARG A 129 6.66 -6.48 -0.07
CA ARG A 129 7.36 -5.73 -1.14
C ARG A 129 7.20 -6.32 -2.52
N ASP A 130 7.04 -7.63 -2.62
CA ASP A 130 6.93 -8.30 -3.89
C ASP A 130 5.51 -8.17 -4.42
N LEU A 131 5.40 -8.01 -5.72
CA LEU A 131 4.13 -8.07 -6.43
C LEU A 131 4.09 -9.38 -7.22
N VAL A 132 2.94 -10.04 -7.16
CA VAL A 132 2.65 -11.22 -7.96
C VAL A 132 1.98 -10.77 -9.25
N TYR A 133 2.52 -11.22 -10.38
CA TYR A 133 1.85 -11.08 -11.66
C TYR A 133 0.76 -12.14 -11.80
N THR A 134 -0.46 -11.71 -12.07
CA THR A 134 -1.58 -12.57 -12.42
C THR A 134 -2.04 -12.23 -13.83
N MET A 135 -2.00 -13.21 -14.72
CA MET A 135 -2.53 -13.07 -16.07
C MET A 135 -4.06 -13.03 -16.03
N VAL A 136 -4.65 -12.25 -16.94
CA VAL A 136 -6.10 -12.28 -17.21
C VAL A 136 -6.32 -12.63 -18.67
N THR A 137 -7.50 -13.16 -19.00
CA THR A 137 -7.91 -13.25 -20.41
C THR A 137 -7.91 -11.83 -20.99
N PRO A 138 -7.21 -11.56 -22.11
CA PRO A 138 -7.11 -10.22 -22.66
C PRO A 138 -8.48 -9.54 -22.76
N CYS A 139 -8.62 -8.41 -22.08
CA CYS A 139 -9.91 -7.74 -21.93
C CYS A 139 -9.77 -6.28 -22.33
N ARG A 140 -10.64 -5.80 -23.22
CA ARG A 140 -10.58 -4.42 -23.68
C ARG A 140 -11.09 -3.49 -22.60
N ILE A 141 -10.26 -2.54 -22.18
CA ILE A 141 -10.67 -1.50 -21.26
C ILE A 141 -10.88 -0.17 -21.99
N VAL A 142 -10.15 0.15 -23.05
CA VAL A 142 -10.34 1.42 -23.79
C VAL A 142 -10.50 1.14 -25.28
N ASP A 143 -11.49 1.78 -25.91
CA ASP A 143 -11.61 1.89 -27.38
C ASP A 143 -12.19 3.26 -27.75
N THR A 144 -11.32 4.20 -28.15
CA THR A 144 -11.76 5.57 -28.45
C THR A 144 -12.66 5.67 -29.68
N ARG A 145 -12.65 4.63 -30.51
CA ARG A 145 -13.52 4.52 -31.69
C ARG A 145 -14.98 4.27 -31.29
N ASN A 146 -15.20 3.68 -30.11
CA ASN A 146 -16.51 3.31 -29.60
C ASN A 146 -17.05 4.34 -28.59
N ALA A 147 -16.19 4.94 -27.76
CA ALA A 147 -16.59 5.97 -26.80
C ALA A 147 -15.48 7.00 -26.54
N GLY A 148 -15.84 8.21 -26.14
CA GLY A 148 -14.91 9.31 -25.86
C GLY A 148 -14.28 9.96 -27.09
N GLY A 149 -14.33 9.31 -28.25
CA GLY A 149 -13.85 9.84 -29.52
C GLY A 149 -12.32 9.85 -29.63
N ARG A 150 -11.85 9.97 -30.87
CA ARG A 150 -10.43 10.03 -31.25
C ARG A 150 -9.67 11.04 -30.39
N MET A 151 -8.46 10.69 -29.97
CA MET A 151 -7.60 11.60 -29.21
C MET A 151 -7.08 12.71 -30.14
N GLY A 152 -7.08 13.94 -29.65
CA GLY A 152 -6.47 15.09 -30.32
C GLY A 152 -4.94 15.10 -30.20
N ALA A 153 -4.29 15.86 -31.08
CA ALA A 153 -2.86 16.10 -31.00
C ALA A 153 -2.52 16.87 -29.72
N GLY A 154 -1.56 16.36 -28.95
CA GLY A 154 -1.18 16.93 -27.67
C GLY A 154 -2.18 16.67 -26.53
N GLU A 155 -3.22 15.88 -26.75
CA GLU A 155 -4.24 15.59 -25.73
C GLU A 155 -3.69 14.65 -24.65
N THR A 156 -4.14 14.86 -23.42
CA THR A 156 -4.03 13.88 -22.33
C THR A 156 -5.42 13.50 -21.88
N ARG A 157 -5.69 12.20 -21.80
CA ARG A 157 -6.94 11.66 -21.26
C ARG A 157 -6.64 10.61 -20.21
N SER A 158 -7.47 10.57 -19.17
CA SER A 158 -7.35 9.64 -18.06
C SER A 158 -8.41 8.55 -18.16
N PHE A 159 -8.05 7.34 -17.76
CA PHE A 159 -8.86 6.13 -17.90
C PHE A 159 -8.85 5.33 -16.60
N SER A 160 -9.89 4.52 -16.42
CA SER A 160 -9.96 3.54 -15.35
C SER A 160 -9.51 2.17 -15.86
N SER A 161 -8.77 1.44 -15.05
CA SER A 161 -8.49 0.01 -15.22
C SER A 161 -9.08 -0.83 -14.09
N SER A 162 -9.70 -0.17 -13.11
CA SER A 162 -10.55 -0.75 -12.08
C SER A 162 -12.01 -0.31 -12.28
N GLY A 163 -12.97 -1.20 -12.04
CA GLY A 163 -14.39 -0.89 -12.18
C GLY A 163 -15.23 -2.11 -12.53
N ALA A 164 -16.56 -2.00 -12.39
CA ALA A 164 -17.49 -3.07 -12.74
C ALA A 164 -17.76 -3.18 -14.25
N SER A 165 -17.48 -2.11 -15.00
CA SER A 165 -17.70 -2.01 -16.45
C SER A 165 -16.83 -0.90 -17.05
N PHE A 166 -16.39 -1.09 -18.29
CA PHE A 166 -15.56 -0.15 -19.04
C PHE A 166 -16.28 0.43 -20.28
N VAL A 167 -17.60 0.25 -20.39
CA VAL A 167 -18.40 0.74 -21.53
C VAL A 167 -18.25 2.26 -21.73
N ALA A 168 -18.14 3.03 -20.65
CA ALA A 168 -17.97 4.49 -20.72
C ALA A 168 -16.68 4.94 -21.43
N GLN A 169 -15.68 4.06 -21.50
CA GLN A 169 -14.40 4.27 -22.20
C GLN A 169 -14.25 3.36 -23.44
N GLY A 170 -15.36 2.76 -23.89
CA GLY A 170 -15.43 1.97 -25.12
C GLY A 170 -14.95 0.52 -24.96
N GLY A 171 -14.68 0.11 -23.72
CA GLY A 171 -14.25 -1.24 -23.36
C GLY A 171 -15.39 -2.21 -23.09
N ALA A 172 -15.04 -3.32 -22.46
CA ALA A 172 -15.94 -4.42 -22.12
C ALA A 172 -16.95 -4.03 -21.03
N ASP A 173 -18.15 -4.64 -21.09
CA ASP A 173 -19.15 -4.55 -20.03
C ASP A 173 -18.90 -5.61 -18.95
N SER A 174 -17.74 -5.54 -18.33
CA SER A 174 -17.30 -6.43 -17.24
C SER A 174 -16.19 -5.78 -16.43
N ASP A 175 -15.84 -6.39 -15.30
CA ASP A 175 -14.68 -6.00 -14.49
C ASP A 175 -13.35 -6.55 -15.03
N CYS A 176 -13.36 -7.25 -16.17
CA CYS A 176 -12.18 -7.95 -16.73
C CYS A 176 -11.50 -8.93 -15.75
N ALA A 177 -12.21 -9.40 -14.72
CA ALA A 177 -11.64 -10.12 -13.58
C ALA A 177 -10.45 -9.39 -12.92
N MET A 178 -10.43 -8.06 -13.01
CA MET A 178 -9.40 -7.21 -12.45
C MET A 178 -9.75 -6.80 -11.02
N PRO A 179 -8.86 -7.03 -10.06
CA PRO A 179 -9.07 -6.56 -8.70
C PRO A 179 -8.91 -5.05 -8.60
N ALA A 180 -9.75 -4.40 -7.80
CA ALA A 180 -9.75 -2.94 -7.63
C ALA A 180 -8.48 -2.39 -6.95
N ASP A 181 -7.67 -3.23 -6.32
CA ASP A 181 -6.44 -2.85 -5.60
C ASP A 181 -5.14 -3.34 -6.27
N ALA A 182 -5.19 -3.62 -7.58
CA ALA A 182 -3.99 -3.88 -8.37
C ALA A 182 -3.00 -2.70 -8.28
N SER A 183 -1.74 -2.97 -7.93
CA SER A 183 -0.71 -1.93 -7.81
C SER A 183 -0.20 -1.45 -9.17
N ALA A 184 -0.21 -2.34 -10.17
CA ALA A 184 0.07 -2.02 -11.56
C ALA A 184 -0.70 -2.95 -12.49
N VAL A 185 -0.95 -2.49 -13.72
CA VAL A 185 -1.63 -3.27 -14.76
C VAL A 185 -0.73 -3.41 -15.97
N VAL A 186 -0.82 -4.54 -16.65
CA VAL A 186 -0.11 -4.82 -17.89
C VAL A 186 -1.07 -4.59 -19.04
N LEU A 187 -0.74 -3.60 -19.85
CA LEU A 187 -1.57 -3.08 -20.92
C LEU A 187 -0.93 -3.42 -22.25
N ASN A 188 -1.70 -4.01 -23.16
CA ASN A 188 -1.42 -3.93 -24.58
C ASN A 188 -2.04 -2.62 -25.11
N ALA A 189 -1.22 -1.60 -25.31
CA ALA A 189 -1.67 -0.29 -25.76
C ALA A 189 -1.38 -0.10 -27.25
N VAL A 190 -2.41 0.27 -27.99
CA VAL A 190 -2.38 0.38 -29.46
C VAL A 190 -2.78 1.79 -29.87
N ALA A 191 -1.91 2.44 -30.66
CA ALA A 191 -2.24 3.64 -31.40
C ALA A 191 -2.72 3.25 -32.81
N VAL A 192 -3.93 3.66 -33.16
CA VAL A 192 -4.59 3.31 -34.42
C VAL A 192 -4.60 4.52 -35.35
N THR A 193 -4.00 4.31 -36.52
CA THR A 193 -3.91 5.27 -37.63
C THR A 193 -3.55 6.70 -37.23
N PRO A 194 -2.44 6.98 -36.51
CA PRO A 194 -2.08 8.34 -36.10
C PRO A 194 -1.98 9.31 -37.29
N ASP A 195 -2.36 10.56 -37.12
CA ASP A 195 -2.35 11.55 -38.21
C ASP A 195 -0.93 11.89 -38.69
N THR A 196 0.03 11.93 -37.74
CA THR A 196 1.44 12.20 -38.00
C THR A 196 2.33 11.26 -37.18
N ASP A 197 3.63 11.23 -37.53
CA ASP A 197 4.65 10.61 -36.70
C ASP A 197 4.65 11.21 -35.29
N GLY A 198 4.90 10.38 -34.29
CA GLY A 198 4.83 10.80 -32.89
C GLY A 198 4.97 9.67 -31.89
N TYR A 199 4.48 9.91 -30.69
CA TYR A 199 4.53 8.97 -29.59
C TYR A 199 3.33 9.11 -28.66
N MET A 200 3.09 8.08 -27.87
CA MET A 200 2.22 8.14 -26.70
C MET A 200 3.01 7.85 -25.43
N THR A 201 2.56 8.43 -24.32
CA THR A 201 3.11 8.20 -22.99
C THR A 201 1.98 7.79 -22.05
N VAL A 202 2.13 6.63 -21.41
CA VAL A 202 1.22 6.11 -20.39
C VAL A 202 1.88 6.27 -19.02
N TYR A 203 1.13 6.80 -18.05
CA TYR A 203 1.64 7.07 -16.71
C TYR A 203 0.52 7.09 -15.66
N PRO A 204 0.82 6.93 -14.36
CA PRO A 204 -0.21 6.92 -13.32
C PRO A 204 -0.98 8.24 -13.24
N TYR A 205 -2.27 8.16 -12.95
CA TYR A 205 -3.13 9.34 -12.84
C TYR A 205 -2.68 10.26 -11.70
N GLY A 206 -2.73 11.58 -11.92
CA GLY A 206 -2.33 12.58 -10.91
C GLY A 206 -0.83 12.82 -10.80
N PHE A 207 0.00 12.11 -11.58
CA PHE A 207 1.43 12.37 -11.69
C PHE A 207 1.75 13.27 -12.90
N ASN A 208 2.90 13.94 -12.85
CA ASN A 208 3.40 14.68 -14.00
C ASN A 208 3.78 13.70 -15.12
N ARG A 209 3.38 14.04 -16.36
CA ARG A 209 3.74 13.27 -17.54
C ARG A 209 5.26 13.11 -17.65
N PRO A 210 5.80 11.88 -17.72
CA PRO A 210 7.22 11.66 -17.99
C PRO A 210 7.64 12.17 -19.38
N ASN A 211 8.92 12.51 -19.53
CA ASN A 211 9.47 12.87 -20.85
C ASN A 211 9.69 11.65 -21.76
N ALA A 212 9.59 10.42 -21.23
CA ALA A 212 9.79 9.20 -21.99
C ALA A 212 8.54 8.81 -22.79
N ALA A 213 8.75 8.27 -23.99
CA ALA A 213 7.70 7.65 -24.79
C ALA A 213 7.45 6.21 -24.33
N SER A 214 6.18 5.80 -24.26
CA SER A 214 5.78 4.41 -24.04
C SER A 214 5.61 3.65 -25.36
N LEU A 215 5.22 4.33 -26.44
CA LEU A 215 5.14 3.78 -27.78
C LEU A 215 5.41 4.89 -28.79
N ASN A 216 6.32 4.64 -29.74
CA ASN A 216 6.55 5.51 -30.90
C ASN A 216 5.79 4.95 -32.10
N TYR A 217 5.24 5.82 -32.95
CA TYR A 217 4.45 5.43 -34.10
C TYR A 217 4.67 6.35 -35.30
N HIS A 218 4.33 5.83 -36.47
CA HIS A 218 4.36 6.57 -37.74
C HIS A 218 2.95 6.86 -38.23
N ALA A 219 2.81 7.93 -39.01
CA ALA A 219 1.56 8.36 -39.62
C ALA A 219 0.86 7.21 -40.36
N GLY A 220 -0.45 7.07 -40.12
CA GLY A 220 -1.33 6.09 -40.76
C GLY A 220 -1.10 4.63 -40.34
N ARG A 221 -0.08 4.31 -39.53
CA ARG A 221 0.24 2.93 -39.14
C ARG A 221 -0.33 2.58 -37.77
N VAL A 222 -0.89 1.38 -37.67
CA VAL A 222 -1.23 0.81 -36.37
C VAL A 222 0.05 0.35 -35.70
N ALA A 223 0.28 0.78 -34.45
CA ALA A 223 1.43 0.40 -33.66
C ALA A 223 0.97 0.01 -32.24
N ALA A 224 1.65 -0.97 -31.65
CA ALA A 224 1.31 -1.49 -30.33
C ALA A 224 2.56 -1.66 -29.48
N ASN A 225 2.42 -1.52 -28.16
CA ASN A 225 3.42 -1.91 -27.19
C ASN A 225 2.77 -2.45 -25.91
N GLU A 226 3.48 -3.35 -25.23
CA GLU A 226 3.09 -3.84 -23.91
C GLU A 226 3.70 -2.93 -22.83
N ILE A 227 2.87 -2.44 -21.92
CA ILE A 227 3.22 -1.39 -20.95
C ILE A 227 2.76 -1.82 -19.57
N ILE A 228 3.66 -1.73 -18.59
CA ILE A 228 3.30 -1.84 -17.18
C ILE A 228 2.98 -0.45 -16.66
N ALA A 229 1.71 -0.19 -16.37
CA ALA A 229 1.23 1.09 -15.86
C ALA A 229 0.94 0.97 -14.36
N GLY A 230 1.64 1.76 -13.54
CA GLY A 230 1.28 1.94 -12.13
C GLY A 230 -0.12 2.53 -11.98
N GLN A 231 -0.84 2.12 -10.93
CA GLN A 231 -2.21 2.52 -10.68
C GLN A 231 -2.28 3.57 -9.57
N SER A 232 -3.16 4.56 -9.74
CA SER A 232 -3.49 5.53 -8.69
C SER A 232 -4.71 5.07 -7.90
N LEU A 233 -4.51 4.09 -7.01
CA LEU A 233 -5.58 3.44 -6.25
C LEU A 233 -6.44 4.44 -5.46
N GLY A 234 -7.76 4.20 -5.47
CA GLY A 234 -8.74 5.03 -4.76
C GLY A 234 -9.02 6.39 -5.41
N GLN A 235 -8.52 6.62 -6.63
CA GLN A 235 -8.86 7.77 -7.45
C GLN A 235 -9.95 7.42 -8.49
N PRO A 236 -10.61 8.42 -9.11
CA PRO A 236 -11.62 8.16 -10.13
C PRO A 236 -11.05 7.61 -11.44
N GLN A 237 -9.74 7.80 -11.67
CA GLN A 237 -9.00 7.26 -12.79
C GLN A 237 -7.68 6.68 -12.29
N ASP A 238 -7.17 5.68 -13.00
CA ASP A 238 -5.99 4.93 -12.59
C ASP A 238 -4.74 5.37 -13.34
N PHE A 239 -4.86 5.61 -14.64
CA PHE A 239 -3.75 6.02 -15.50
C PHE A 239 -4.17 7.09 -16.51
N SER A 240 -3.18 7.82 -17.00
CA SER A 240 -3.32 8.84 -18.04
C SER A 240 -2.53 8.44 -19.28
N VAL A 241 -3.08 8.78 -20.43
CA VAL A 241 -2.42 8.60 -21.73
C VAL A 241 -2.32 9.95 -22.41
N TYR A 242 -1.10 10.31 -22.77
CA TYR A 242 -0.81 11.43 -23.64
C TYR A 242 -0.55 10.93 -25.07
N THR A 243 -1.04 11.67 -26.07
CA THR A 243 -0.76 11.43 -27.48
C THR A 243 -0.14 12.67 -28.13
N TYR A 244 1.01 12.51 -28.79
CA TYR A 244 1.64 13.60 -29.53
C TYR A 244 0.82 13.97 -30.78
N ALA A 245 0.47 12.98 -31.60
CA ALA A 245 -0.41 13.15 -32.75
C ALA A 245 -1.84 12.72 -32.43
N ALA A 246 -2.81 13.21 -33.19
CA ALA A 246 -4.18 12.71 -33.09
C ALA A 246 -4.22 11.24 -33.54
N ALA A 247 -4.85 10.39 -32.75
CA ALA A 247 -4.91 8.95 -32.99
C ALA A 247 -6.10 8.34 -32.26
N ASP A 248 -6.58 7.20 -32.74
CA ASP A 248 -7.45 6.35 -31.92
C ASP A 248 -6.60 5.48 -31.00
N LEU A 249 -7.12 5.21 -29.80
CA LEU A 249 -6.49 4.35 -28.82
C LEU A 249 -7.34 3.11 -28.59
N VAL A 250 -6.68 1.96 -28.60
CA VAL A 250 -7.24 0.68 -28.19
C VAL A 250 -6.32 0.12 -27.11
N ILE A 251 -6.86 -0.14 -25.92
CA ILE A 251 -6.08 -0.64 -24.78
C ILE A 251 -6.77 -1.86 -24.20
N ASP A 252 -6.04 -2.97 -24.20
CA ASP A 252 -6.46 -4.22 -23.58
C ASP A 252 -5.60 -4.48 -22.34
N VAL A 253 -6.21 -4.97 -21.25
CA VAL A 253 -5.49 -5.48 -20.09
C VAL A 253 -5.20 -6.97 -20.27
N VAL A 254 -3.96 -7.37 -20.02
CA VAL A 254 -3.50 -8.78 -20.16
C VAL A 254 -3.04 -9.38 -18.83
N GLY A 255 -2.85 -8.56 -17.80
CA GLY A 255 -2.59 -9.01 -16.44
C GLY A 255 -2.38 -7.84 -15.49
N TYR A 256 -2.08 -8.16 -14.23
CA TYR A 256 -1.84 -7.17 -13.20
C TYR A 256 -0.81 -7.63 -12.18
N PHE A 257 -0.26 -6.67 -11.46
CA PHE A 257 0.63 -6.87 -10.33
C PHE A 257 -0.07 -6.43 -9.04
N MET A 258 -0.07 -7.30 -8.02
CA MET A 258 -0.60 -6.97 -6.70
C MET A 258 0.27 -7.63 -5.62
N ALA A 259 0.28 -7.04 -4.42
CA ALA A 259 0.83 -7.71 -3.25
C ALA A 259 0.23 -9.12 -3.10
N PRO A 260 1.04 -10.13 -2.74
CA PRO A 260 0.53 -11.48 -2.52
C PRO A 260 -0.51 -11.45 -1.40
N ARG A 261 -1.76 -11.78 -1.75
CA ARG A 261 -2.79 -12.03 -0.75
C ARG A 261 -2.52 -13.40 -0.14
N THR A 262 -2.39 -13.46 1.18
CA THR A 262 -2.34 -14.74 1.89
C THR A 262 -3.63 -15.48 1.60
N THR A 263 -3.57 -16.58 0.86
CA THR A 263 -4.71 -17.50 0.74
C THR A 263 -4.93 -18.06 2.14
N ALA A 264 -6.10 -17.82 2.72
CA ALA A 264 -6.44 -18.43 4.00
C ALA A 264 -6.32 -19.95 3.84
N LEU A 265 -5.61 -20.60 4.77
CA LEU A 265 -5.53 -22.06 4.79
C LEU A 265 -6.94 -22.61 4.98
N ASP A 266 -7.33 -23.55 4.12
CA ASP A 266 -8.54 -24.33 4.29
C ASP A 266 -8.20 -25.47 5.24
N CYS A 267 -8.72 -25.41 6.46
CA CYS A 267 -8.37 -26.32 7.55
C CYS A 267 -9.61 -27.05 8.08
N VAL A 268 -9.46 -28.36 8.27
CA VAL A 268 -10.47 -29.24 8.86
C VAL A 268 -9.91 -29.92 10.10
N GLN A 269 -10.76 -30.12 11.11
CA GLN A 269 -10.41 -30.90 12.29
C GLN A 269 -10.76 -32.37 12.07
N VAL A 270 -9.81 -33.25 12.35
CA VAL A 270 -10.02 -34.70 12.45
C VAL A 270 -9.92 -35.11 13.90
N ARG A 271 -10.78 -36.03 14.33
CA ARG A 271 -10.84 -36.49 15.72
C ARG A 271 -11.00 -38.01 15.75
N SER A 272 -10.31 -38.66 16.68
CA SER A 272 -10.52 -40.08 16.95
C SER A 272 -11.82 -40.31 17.71
N ASP A 273 -12.35 -41.53 17.65
CA ASP A 273 -13.36 -41.95 18.62
C ASP A 273 -12.77 -41.91 20.05
N PRO A 274 -13.61 -41.72 21.08
CA PRO A 274 -13.20 -41.84 22.47
C PRO A 274 -12.56 -43.20 22.77
N VAL A 275 -11.33 -43.17 23.28
CA VAL A 275 -10.60 -44.36 23.70
C VAL A 275 -10.63 -44.46 25.21
N SER A 276 -11.05 -45.61 25.71
CA SER A 276 -11.03 -45.92 27.13
C SER A 276 -9.61 -46.24 27.56
N ILE A 277 -9.12 -45.55 28.59
CA ILE A 277 -7.81 -45.74 29.21
C ILE A 277 -8.04 -46.34 30.59
N PRO A 278 -7.91 -47.68 30.75
CA PRO A 278 -8.04 -48.33 32.04
C PRO A 278 -7.00 -47.83 33.04
N ARG A 279 -7.32 -47.91 34.34
CA ARG A 279 -6.38 -47.57 35.40
C ARG A 279 -5.23 -48.57 35.48
N ASN A 280 -4.08 -48.09 35.97
CA ASN A 280 -2.86 -48.86 36.20
C ASN A 280 -2.30 -49.53 34.94
N ILE A 281 -2.58 -48.94 33.77
CA ILE A 281 -1.94 -49.32 32.51
C ILE A 281 -0.48 -48.86 32.53
N VAL A 282 0.44 -49.81 32.30
CA VAL A 282 1.87 -49.56 32.08
C VAL A 282 2.31 -50.42 30.88
N PRO A 283 2.99 -49.87 29.85
CA PRO A 283 3.52 -48.50 29.81
C PRO A 283 2.51 -47.44 29.33
N TYR A 284 1.66 -47.72 28.33
CA TYR A 284 0.65 -46.78 27.81
C TYR A 284 -0.34 -47.47 26.84
N ILE A 285 -1.43 -46.78 26.53
CA ILE A 285 -2.30 -47.05 25.38
C ILE A 285 -2.02 -46.02 24.30
N GLU A 286 -1.95 -46.52 23.06
CA GLU A 286 -1.78 -45.73 21.86
C GLU A 286 -3.11 -45.55 21.13
N PHE A 287 -3.36 -44.33 20.67
CA PHE A 287 -4.47 -44.01 19.79
C PHE A 287 -4.11 -42.82 18.91
N SER A 288 -4.72 -42.75 17.72
CA SER A 288 -4.43 -41.70 16.75
C SER A 288 -5.71 -41.17 16.10
N THR A 289 -5.61 -39.99 15.50
CA THR A 289 -6.67 -39.48 14.62
C THR A 289 -6.79 -40.36 13.37
N PRO A 290 -7.92 -40.29 12.66
CA PRO A 290 -7.96 -40.65 11.24
C PRO A 290 -6.91 -39.87 10.44
N ASN A 291 -6.54 -40.39 9.27
CA ASN A 291 -5.70 -39.65 8.33
C ASN A 291 -6.42 -38.38 7.86
N CYS A 292 -5.64 -37.34 7.56
CA CYS A 292 -6.18 -36.17 6.87
C CYS A 292 -6.88 -36.57 5.55
N PRO A 293 -7.95 -35.84 5.16
CA PRO A 293 -8.58 -36.04 3.86
C PRO A 293 -7.57 -35.86 2.70
N VAL A 294 -7.85 -36.49 1.56
CA VAL A 294 -6.99 -36.37 0.37
C VAL A 294 -6.79 -34.89 0.00
N GLY A 295 -5.53 -34.49 -0.18
CA GLY A 295 -5.15 -33.11 -0.49
C GLY A 295 -4.98 -32.19 0.72
N TYR A 296 -5.14 -32.68 1.94
CA TYR A 296 -4.82 -31.98 3.18
C TYR A 296 -3.60 -32.59 3.84
N SER A 297 -2.81 -31.76 4.52
CA SER A 297 -1.66 -32.20 5.32
C SER A 297 -1.86 -31.85 6.79
N LEU A 298 -1.43 -32.76 7.67
CA LEU A 298 -1.49 -32.54 9.11
C LEU A 298 -0.51 -31.43 9.51
N THR A 299 -1.03 -30.31 10.03
CA THR A 299 -0.24 -29.15 10.46
C THR A 299 -0.07 -29.09 11.97
N GLY A 300 -0.91 -29.80 12.72
CA GLY A 300 -0.84 -29.87 14.17
C GLY A 300 -1.91 -30.78 14.75
N GLY A 301 -1.98 -30.85 16.07
CA GLY A 301 -2.96 -31.66 16.77
C GLY A 301 -2.74 -31.63 18.28
N GLY A 302 -3.48 -32.46 18.98
CA GLY A 302 -3.41 -32.56 20.44
C GLY A 302 -4.11 -33.81 20.96
N CYS A 303 -3.87 -34.10 22.23
CA CYS A 303 -4.54 -35.18 22.97
C CYS A 303 -5.31 -34.53 24.12
N ARG A 304 -6.55 -34.94 24.35
CA ARG A 304 -7.32 -34.44 25.49
C ARG A 304 -8.15 -35.53 26.14
N ALA A 305 -8.42 -35.33 27.42
CA ALA A 305 -9.48 -36.04 28.10
C ALA A 305 -10.85 -35.63 27.55
N VAL A 306 -11.77 -36.59 27.45
CA VAL A 306 -13.17 -36.32 27.07
C VAL A 306 -13.87 -35.57 28.20
N ASP A 307 -13.65 -36.01 29.44
CA ASP A 307 -14.10 -35.31 30.65
C ASP A 307 -12.88 -34.94 31.52
N PRO A 308 -12.47 -33.66 31.53
CA PRO A 308 -11.34 -33.19 32.32
C PRO A 308 -11.51 -33.38 33.83
N GLN A 309 -12.75 -33.43 34.33
CA GLN A 309 -13.02 -33.59 35.76
C GLN A 309 -12.91 -35.05 36.21
N ALA A 310 -13.24 -35.99 35.31
CA ALA A 310 -13.10 -37.42 35.53
C ALA A 310 -11.70 -37.97 35.18
N ALA A 311 -10.84 -37.18 34.52
CA ALA A 311 -9.52 -37.60 34.05
C ALA A 311 -8.38 -37.50 35.09
N ARG A 312 -8.71 -37.62 36.39
CA ARG A 312 -7.70 -37.56 37.45
C ARG A 312 -6.76 -38.77 37.34
N GLY A 313 -5.45 -38.49 37.26
CA GLY A 313 -4.44 -39.54 37.09
C GLY A 313 -4.23 -39.99 35.63
N LEU A 314 -4.86 -39.35 34.65
CA LEU A 314 -4.56 -39.52 33.22
C LEU A 314 -3.35 -38.65 32.82
N TYR A 315 -2.36 -39.27 32.19
CA TYR A 315 -1.17 -38.58 31.69
C TYR A 315 -0.94 -38.91 30.21
N PHE A 316 -0.65 -37.88 29.43
CA PHE A 316 -0.14 -38.03 28.06
C PHE A 316 1.38 -38.02 28.10
N LEU A 317 1.99 -39.15 27.74
CA LEU A 317 3.44 -39.36 27.80
C LEU A 317 4.15 -38.78 26.57
N SER A 318 3.55 -38.99 25.41
CA SER A 318 4.06 -38.55 24.12
C SER A 318 2.90 -38.30 23.17
N PHE A 319 3.12 -37.35 22.26
CA PHE A 319 2.16 -36.98 21.24
C PHE A 319 2.90 -36.35 20.07
N GLY A 320 2.32 -36.45 18.88
CA GLY A 320 2.87 -35.83 17.69
C GLY A 320 2.37 -36.45 16.40
N LYS A 321 2.93 -36.02 15.28
CA LYS A 321 2.69 -36.67 13.99
C LYS A 321 3.22 -38.09 14.05
N SER A 322 2.40 -39.05 13.60
CA SER A 322 2.80 -40.46 13.55
C SER A 322 4.11 -40.62 12.75
N PRO A 323 5.12 -41.31 13.30
CA PRO A 323 6.39 -41.54 12.62
C PRO A 323 6.28 -42.60 11.51
N ALA A 324 5.15 -43.30 11.40
CA ALA A 324 4.88 -44.18 10.27
C ALA A 324 4.83 -43.32 8.99
N SER A 325 5.82 -43.52 8.12
CA SER A 325 6.17 -42.67 6.96
C SER A 325 5.09 -42.47 5.89
N PHE A 326 3.86 -42.93 6.12
CA PHE A 326 2.74 -42.88 5.19
C PHE A 326 1.40 -42.44 5.79
N THR A 327 1.33 -42.10 7.10
CA THR A 327 0.08 -41.66 7.74
C THR A 327 0.16 -40.22 8.23
N ASP A 328 -0.61 -39.32 7.62
CA ASP A 328 -0.86 -37.96 8.12
C ASP A 328 -1.88 -38.00 9.27
N SER A 329 -1.53 -38.69 10.35
CA SER A 329 -2.33 -38.82 11.57
C SER A 329 -1.58 -38.29 12.80
N TYR A 330 -2.33 -37.78 13.77
CA TYR A 330 -1.81 -37.31 15.04
C TYR A 330 -1.96 -38.43 16.08
N GLN A 331 -0.85 -38.83 16.69
CA GLN A 331 -0.73 -39.97 17.59
C GLN A 331 -0.60 -39.49 19.04
N CYS A 332 -1.20 -40.24 19.96
CA CYS A 332 -1.25 -39.98 21.39
C CYS A 332 -0.91 -41.25 22.17
N HIS A 333 -0.04 -41.12 23.16
CA HIS A 333 0.26 -42.16 24.13
C HIS A 333 -0.22 -41.71 25.50
N ALA A 334 -1.23 -42.40 26.05
CA ALA A 334 -1.81 -42.08 27.34
C ALA A 334 -1.66 -43.23 28.32
N GLN A 335 -1.42 -42.88 29.57
CA GLN A 335 -1.40 -43.80 30.71
C GLN A 335 -2.31 -43.28 31.80
N HIS A 336 -2.78 -44.16 32.67
CA HIS A 336 -3.56 -43.78 33.82
C HIS A 336 -2.95 -44.38 35.08
N VAL A 337 -2.37 -43.55 35.93
CA VAL A 337 -1.65 -43.98 37.13
C VAL A 337 -2.38 -43.54 38.39
N ASN A 338 -2.61 -44.51 39.28
CA ASN A 338 -2.98 -44.34 40.70
C ASN A 338 -3.97 -43.20 41.01
N ASP A 339 -5.25 -43.44 40.72
CA ASP A 339 -6.37 -42.67 41.29
C ASP A 339 -7.34 -43.60 42.05
N THR A 340 -7.97 -43.08 43.10
CA THR A 340 -8.90 -43.80 44.01
C THR A 340 -10.30 -44.02 43.43
N GLY A 341 -10.60 -43.53 42.22
CA GLY A 341 -11.89 -43.71 41.54
C GLY A 341 -12.15 -45.15 41.06
N THR A 342 -13.35 -45.41 40.52
CA THR A 342 -13.75 -46.72 39.95
C THR A 342 -13.91 -46.75 38.42
N GLU A 343 -14.05 -45.60 37.75
CA GLU A 343 -14.30 -45.53 36.29
C GLU A 343 -13.04 -45.27 35.44
N PRO A 344 -12.88 -45.89 34.25
CA PRO A 344 -11.78 -45.59 33.34
C PRO A 344 -11.88 -44.16 32.79
N SER A 345 -10.73 -43.53 32.50
CA SER A 345 -10.74 -42.23 31.81
C SER A 345 -10.94 -42.42 30.31
N GLN A 346 -11.59 -41.46 29.67
CA GLN A 346 -11.69 -41.42 28.21
C GLN A 346 -10.80 -40.32 27.64
N ALA A 347 -10.07 -40.64 26.58
CA ALA A 347 -9.22 -39.72 25.86
C ALA A 347 -9.54 -39.72 24.35
N VAL A 348 -9.24 -38.61 23.69
CA VAL A 348 -9.37 -38.46 22.24
C VAL A 348 -8.12 -37.78 21.67
N ALA A 349 -7.76 -38.17 20.44
CA ALA A 349 -6.77 -37.48 19.63
C ALA A 349 -7.49 -36.50 18.70
N GLU A 350 -6.91 -35.32 18.52
CA GLU A 350 -7.38 -34.28 17.62
C GLU A 350 -6.24 -33.86 16.68
N GLY A 351 -6.57 -33.61 15.43
CA GLY A 351 -5.63 -33.22 14.39
C GLY A 351 -6.19 -32.07 13.58
N ILE A 352 -5.34 -31.15 13.18
CA ILE A 352 -5.66 -30.05 12.27
C ILE A 352 -5.01 -30.37 10.93
N CYS A 353 -5.85 -30.59 9.94
CA CYS A 353 -5.44 -30.86 8.56
C CYS A 353 -5.70 -29.61 7.74
N CYS A 354 -4.67 -29.05 7.10
CA CYS A 354 -4.82 -27.85 6.29
C CYS A 354 -4.31 -28.06 4.87
N ARG A 355 -4.84 -27.25 3.94
CA ARG A 355 -4.33 -27.12 2.57
C ARG A 355 -4.36 -25.66 2.12
N VAL A 356 -3.64 -25.37 1.05
CA VAL A 356 -3.74 -24.10 0.34
C VAL A 356 -4.85 -24.22 -0.72
N PRO A 357 -5.94 -23.43 -0.64
CA PRO A 357 -6.99 -23.48 -1.66
C PRO A 357 -6.43 -23.21 -3.06
N GLY A 358 -6.83 -24.05 -4.03
CA GLY A 358 -6.43 -23.88 -5.44
C GLY A 358 -5.04 -24.40 -5.81
N ARG A 359 -4.38 -25.16 -4.93
CA ARG A 359 -3.16 -25.93 -5.26
C ARG A 359 -3.34 -27.41 -5.00
#